data_AF-A0A0N0DAU5-F1
#
_entry.id   AF-A0A0N0DAU5-F1
#
_cell.length_a   1.000
_cell.length_b   1.000
_cell.length_c   1.000
_cell.angle_alpha   90.00
_cell.angle_beta   90.00
_cell.angle_gamma   90.00
#
_symmetry.space_group_name_H-M   'P 1'
#
loop_
_entity.id
_entity.type
_entity.pdbx_description
1 polymer ?
#
loop_
_entity_poly.entity_id
_entity_poly.type
_entity_poly.pdbx_seq_one_letter_code
_entity_poly.pdbx_strand_id
1 'polypeptide(L)'
;MYDAASTSQANGHMEDVHRINRGGKMSPRRKKQRTLFDMVGLDARQGKDQAVMNAFITSFDPLRFQRLLIRWVACDNVPFNILESPYFRELMEYANSAIIESGSLPTHNTMREWIVRTFNRHKGVVTELLGRSLSRINVSFDVWTSRKYTSLLGLTVHFLDDEGKFRTEIIYEYGFEGRVGYFVTDNAESNDTCLEELATELGFNKQHHRLRCCGHIINLVARSILFGTDADAFEEDCQADKELQDEMRLWRAKGPIGKLHNIVHWVQRSGQRIDKLHKLQTTKRLEGRPEEGKYGAIWEVLLTMEWLLQHLEDSKLQHEHDEEPYLRIGCNLGWMKLDKYYTLTEDSPVYLAALVLHPAFRWPSVESQWTDHPDWLDRGKIAVRELWEEYRKLPVEQDTIPEQPTAARKTTDLDDFMASVRKLSTQRAPSAPPTRDEYAEWLSTSDPGDCLVDNPIQY
;
A
#
# COMPACT_ATOMS: atom_id res chain seq x y z
N MET A 1 2.17 7.61 81.90
CA MET A 1 1.99 7.32 80.47
C MET A 1 1.61 8.64 79.82
N TYR A 2 2.56 9.33 79.18
CA TYR A 2 2.28 10.61 78.52
C TYR A 2 1.91 10.36 77.05
N ASP A 3 0.79 10.94 76.64
CA ASP A 3 0.07 10.71 75.39
C ASP A 3 0.77 11.38 74.20
N ALA A 4 0.98 10.62 73.12
CA ALA A 4 1.79 11.01 71.96
C ALA A 4 1.06 11.96 70.98
N ALA A 5 -0.22 12.26 71.21
CA ALA A 5 -1.06 13.05 70.30
C ALA A 5 -0.63 14.53 70.14
N SER A 6 0.00 15.13 71.16
CA SER A 6 0.38 16.56 71.18
C SER A 6 1.50 16.92 70.17
N THR A 7 2.35 15.96 69.82
CA THR A 7 3.51 16.22 68.94
C THR A 7 3.18 16.27 67.44
N SER A 8 1.99 15.80 67.04
CA SER A 8 1.56 15.77 65.65
C SER A 8 1.30 17.19 65.09
N GLN A 9 0.70 18.07 65.89
CA GLN A 9 0.47 19.47 65.50
C GLN A 9 1.77 20.28 65.44
N ALA A 10 2.70 20.03 66.37
CA ALA A 10 3.99 20.71 66.36
C ALA A 10 4.84 20.32 65.14
N ASN A 11 4.79 19.04 64.74
CA ASN A 11 5.45 18.58 63.51
C ASN A 11 4.80 19.19 62.26
N GLY A 12 3.46 19.24 62.20
CA GLY A 12 2.75 19.92 61.11
C GLY A 12 3.09 21.41 61.01
N HIS A 13 3.16 22.12 62.15
CA HIS A 13 3.56 23.52 62.18
C HIS A 13 5.02 23.74 61.72
N MET A 14 5.94 22.86 62.13
CA MET A 14 7.34 22.91 61.69
C MET A 14 7.48 22.65 60.19
N GLU A 15 6.67 21.78 59.61
CA GLU A 15 6.65 21.52 58.16
C GLU A 15 6.01 22.66 57.36
N ASP A 16 4.92 23.22 57.85
CA ASP A 16 4.13 24.23 57.13
C ASP A 16 4.71 25.65 57.23
N VAL A 17 5.16 26.03 58.43
CA VAL A 17 5.62 27.40 58.74
C VAL A 17 7.13 27.50 58.67
N HIS A 18 7.84 26.56 59.30
CA HIS A 18 9.30 26.62 59.42
C HIS A 18 10.05 25.85 58.33
N ARG A 19 9.33 25.08 57.49
CA ARG A 19 9.90 24.28 56.38
C ARG A 19 10.98 23.30 56.83
N ILE A 20 10.79 22.68 57.99
CA ILE A 20 11.72 21.72 58.58
C ILE A 20 10.93 20.46 58.91
N ASN A 21 11.37 19.32 58.38
CA ASN A 21 10.84 18.00 58.74
C ASN A 21 11.91 17.19 59.51
N ARG A 22 11.60 15.92 59.83
CA ARG A 22 12.55 15.04 60.55
C ARG A 22 13.91 14.85 59.85
N GLY A 23 14.01 15.15 58.55
CA GLY A 23 15.23 15.08 57.74
C GLY A 23 15.94 16.43 57.54
N GLY A 24 15.47 17.52 58.16
CA GLY A 24 16.08 18.85 58.06
C GLY A 24 15.30 19.83 57.18
N LYS A 25 16.00 20.81 56.62
CA LYS A 25 15.40 21.93 55.87
C LYS A 25 14.89 21.44 54.50
N MET A 26 13.61 21.64 54.24
CA MET A 26 12.96 21.21 53.00
C MET A 26 13.36 22.12 51.81
N SER A 27 13.46 21.54 50.61
CA SER A 27 13.72 22.30 49.37
C SER A 27 12.54 23.24 49.03
N PRO A 28 12.78 24.37 48.34
CA PRO A 28 11.72 25.29 47.96
C PRO A 28 10.69 24.58 47.07
N ARG A 29 9.42 24.64 47.46
CA ARG A 29 8.29 24.16 46.64
C ARG A 29 8.35 24.89 45.29
N ARG A 30 8.41 24.17 44.16
CA ARG A 30 8.18 24.76 42.83
C ARG A 30 6.92 25.61 42.95
N LYS A 31 7.00 26.91 42.59
CA LYS A 31 5.84 27.81 42.64
C LYS A 31 4.69 27.10 41.91
N LYS A 32 3.57 26.89 42.59
CA LYS A 32 2.34 26.38 41.96
C LYS A 32 2.10 27.25 40.74
N GLN A 33 2.17 26.65 39.57
CA GLN A 33 1.89 27.34 38.32
C GLN A 33 0.49 27.91 38.44
N ARG A 34 0.31 29.21 38.15
CA ARG A 34 -1.02 29.84 38.21
C ARG A 34 -1.93 29.05 37.28
N THR A 35 -3.05 28.56 37.80
CA THR A 35 -4.01 27.84 36.97
C THR A 35 -4.59 28.80 35.93
N LEU A 36 -5.12 28.27 34.83
CA LEU A 36 -5.76 29.09 33.79
C LEU A 36 -6.92 29.93 34.41
N PHE A 37 -7.59 29.38 35.42
CA PHE A 37 -8.60 30.08 36.21
C PHE A 37 -8.04 31.26 37.04
N ASP A 38 -6.85 31.11 37.64
CA ASP A 38 -6.17 32.18 38.37
C ASP A 38 -5.69 33.31 37.43
N MET A 39 -5.39 32.98 36.17
CA MET A 39 -4.96 33.94 35.16
C MET A 39 -6.13 34.75 34.59
N VAL A 40 -7.31 34.14 34.51
CA VAL A 40 -8.55 34.76 34.00
C VAL A 40 -9.38 35.40 35.13
N GLY A 41 -9.06 35.13 36.40
CA GLY A 41 -9.68 35.77 37.57
C GLY A 41 -11.05 35.19 37.95
N LEU A 42 -11.31 33.91 37.62
CA LEU A 42 -12.57 33.24 37.94
C LEU A 42 -12.63 32.85 39.43
N ASP A 43 -13.71 33.21 40.12
CA ASP A 43 -13.92 32.91 41.55
C ASP A 43 -14.86 31.72 41.75
N ALA A 44 -14.33 30.59 42.20
CA ALA A 44 -15.09 29.38 42.55
C ALA A 44 -16.26 29.61 43.55
N ARG A 45 -16.26 30.72 44.28
CA ARG A 45 -17.35 31.09 45.20
C ARG A 45 -18.55 31.70 44.49
N GLN A 46 -18.38 32.17 43.26
CA GLN A 46 -19.47 32.70 42.43
C GLN A 46 -20.06 31.57 41.58
N GLY A 47 -21.37 31.35 41.67
CA GLY A 47 -22.03 30.22 41.00
C GLY A 47 -21.86 30.20 39.48
N LYS A 48 -21.72 31.37 38.83
CA LYS A 48 -21.47 31.48 37.38
C LYS A 48 -20.03 31.07 37.02
N ASP A 49 -19.05 31.58 37.75
CA ASP A 49 -17.64 31.27 37.53
C ASP A 49 -17.35 29.80 37.85
N GLN A 50 -17.94 29.27 38.92
CA GLN A 50 -17.88 27.84 39.24
C GLN A 50 -18.49 26.98 38.11
N ALA A 51 -19.58 27.42 37.48
CA ALA A 51 -20.17 26.72 36.34
C ALA A 51 -19.24 26.74 35.12
N VAL A 52 -18.56 27.87 34.85
CA VAL A 52 -17.55 27.98 33.78
C VAL A 52 -16.33 27.12 34.06
N MET A 53 -15.85 27.10 35.30
CA MET A 53 -14.73 26.24 35.73
C MET A 53 -15.08 24.76 35.59
N ASN A 54 -16.28 24.36 36.02
CA ASN A 54 -16.78 22.99 35.87
C ASN A 54 -16.96 22.63 34.39
N ALA A 55 -17.47 23.55 33.56
CA ALA A 55 -17.60 23.35 32.11
C ALA A 55 -16.22 23.16 31.44
N PHE A 56 -15.21 23.92 31.86
CA PHE A 56 -13.85 23.77 31.36
C PHE A 56 -13.22 22.43 31.79
N ILE A 57 -13.37 22.03 33.05
CA ILE A 57 -12.88 20.73 33.54
C ILE A 57 -13.57 19.57 32.81
N THR A 58 -14.89 19.67 32.59
CA THR A 58 -15.68 18.66 31.87
C THR A 58 -15.47 18.67 30.36
N SER A 59 -14.84 19.72 29.80
CA SER A 59 -14.55 19.80 28.37
C SER A 59 -13.48 18.79 27.91
N PHE A 60 -12.63 18.34 28.84
CA PHE A 60 -11.64 17.31 28.55
C PHE A 60 -12.24 15.92 28.75
N ASP A 61 -12.30 15.15 27.66
CA ASP A 61 -12.69 13.73 27.67
C ASP A 61 -11.43 12.84 27.57
N PRO A 62 -11.01 12.17 28.66
CA PRO A 62 -9.85 11.28 28.67
C PRO A 62 -9.93 10.15 27.63
N LEU A 63 -11.11 9.59 27.37
CA LEU A 63 -11.30 8.50 26.42
C LEU A 63 -11.19 8.98 24.97
N ARG A 64 -11.64 10.21 24.69
CA ARG A 64 -11.42 10.85 23.38
C ARG A 64 -9.96 11.19 23.18
N PHE A 65 -9.28 11.74 24.19
CA PHE A 65 -7.84 12.02 24.14
C PHE A 65 -7.05 10.74 23.88
N GLN A 66 -7.33 9.66 24.61
CA GLN A 66 -6.71 8.36 24.42
C GLN A 66 -6.85 7.86 22.96
N ARG A 67 -8.06 7.92 22.38
CA ARG A 67 -8.31 7.50 20.99
C ARG A 67 -7.52 8.32 19.97
N LEU A 68 -7.46 9.64 20.16
CA LEU A 68 -6.69 10.53 19.29
C LEU A 68 -5.18 10.27 19.41
N LEU A 69 -4.69 10.03 20.62
CA LEU A 69 -3.28 9.74 20.86
C LEU A 69 -2.86 8.41 20.23
N ILE A 70 -3.68 7.35 20.36
CA ILE A 70 -3.46 6.06 19.68
C ILE A 70 -3.40 6.26 18.16
N ARG A 71 -4.35 7.02 17.60
CA ARG A 71 -4.41 7.29 16.16
C ARG A 71 -3.16 8.03 15.68
N TRP A 72 -2.75 9.09 16.37
CA TRP A 72 -1.53 9.82 16.04
C TRP A 72 -0.29 8.92 16.07
N VAL A 73 -0.11 8.15 17.16
CA VAL A 73 1.04 7.26 17.30
C VAL A 73 1.08 6.20 16.21
N ALA A 74 -0.06 5.57 15.90
CA ALA A 74 -0.15 4.50 14.91
C ALA A 74 -0.03 5.02 13.48
N CYS A 75 -0.71 6.11 13.13
CA CYS A 75 -0.71 6.64 11.76
C CYS A 75 0.60 7.32 11.38
N ASP A 76 1.25 8.00 12.33
CA ASP A 76 2.47 8.77 12.08
C ASP A 76 3.74 8.00 12.48
N ASN A 77 3.62 6.72 12.85
CA ASN A 77 4.72 5.85 13.27
C ASN A 77 5.59 6.47 14.39
N VAL A 78 4.95 7.06 15.39
CA VAL A 78 5.64 7.76 16.48
C VAL A 78 6.27 6.76 17.44
N PRO A 79 7.57 6.87 17.76
CA PRO A 79 8.21 6.06 18.80
C PRO A 79 7.51 6.22 20.15
N PHE A 80 7.14 5.09 20.78
CA PHE A 80 6.31 5.11 22.00
C PHE A 80 6.98 5.83 23.19
N ASN A 81 8.31 5.81 23.25
CA ASN A 81 9.09 6.47 24.30
C ASN A 81 8.96 8.01 24.27
N ILE A 82 8.53 8.61 23.16
CA ILE A 82 8.29 10.07 23.07
C ILE A 82 7.23 10.51 24.09
N LEU A 83 6.27 9.66 24.42
CA LEU A 83 5.19 9.97 25.38
C LEU A 83 5.69 10.10 26.83
N GLU A 84 6.90 9.60 27.10
CA GLU A 84 7.59 9.69 28.39
C GLU A 84 8.64 10.82 28.42
N SER A 85 8.85 11.52 27.30
CA SER A 85 9.75 12.66 27.25
C SER A 85 9.28 13.75 28.22
N PRO A 86 10.16 14.27 29.09
CA PRO A 86 9.79 15.35 30.01
C PRO A 86 9.31 16.60 29.26
N TYR A 87 9.93 16.91 28.11
CA TYR A 87 9.53 18.05 27.28
C TYR A 87 8.14 17.88 26.65
N PHE A 88 7.79 16.66 26.24
CA PHE A 88 6.46 16.36 25.71
C PHE A 88 5.40 16.49 26.80
N ARG A 89 5.69 15.99 28.01
CA ARG A 89 4.80 16.09 29.16
C ARG A 89 4.59 17.52 29.61
N GLU A 90 5.65 18.34 29.65
CA GLU A 90 5.56 19.78 29.95
C GLU A 90 4.74 20.53 28.89
N LEU A 91 4.90 20.20 27.61
CA LEU A 91 4.10 20.78 26.53
C LEU A 91 2.61 20.45 26.67
N MET A 92 2.29 19.18 26.97
CA MET A 92 0.91 18.75 27.17
C MET A 92 0.29 19.35 28.44
N GLU A 93 1.05 19.46 29.53
CA GLU A 93 0.63 20.14 30.75
C GLU A 93 0.31 21.61 30.50
N TYR A 94 1.16 22.29 29.73
CA TYR A 94 0.93 23.68 29.32
C TYR A 94 -0.31 23.83 28.45
N ALA A 95 -0.54 22.90 27.51
CA ALA A 95 -1.70 22.92 26.64
C ALA A 95 -3.02 22.70 27.40
N ASN A 96 -3.05 21.73 28.33
CA ASN A 96 -4.17 21.47 29.22
C ASN A 96 -3.75 20.64 30.45
N SER A 97 -3.75 21.23 31.65
CA SER A 97 -3.34 20.54 32.88
C SER A 97 -4.20 19.32 33.21
N ALA A 98 -5.46 19.28 32.75
CA ALA A 98 -6.36 18.15 32.94
C ALA A 98 -5.80 16.85 32.32
N ILE A 99 -4.93 16.93 31.30
CA ILE A 99 -4.27 15.77 30.70
C ILE A 99 -3.38 15.05 31.73
N ILE A 100 -2.60 15.82 32.50
CA ILE A 100 -1.71 15.28 33.54
C ILE A 100 -2.50 14.88 34.78
N GLU A 101 -3.43 15.73 35.23
CA GLU A 101 -4.24 15.51 36.43
C GLU A 101 -5.12 14.25 36.32
N SER A 102 -5.63 13.94 35.12
CA SER A 102 -6.40 12.72 34.86
C SER A 102 -5.53 11.48 34.62
N GLY A 103 -4.21 11.61 34.56
CA GLY A 103 -3.30 10.51 34.23
C GLY A 103 -3.45 10.01 32.78
N SER A 104 -3.90 10.87 31.86
CA SER A 104 -4.20 10.48 30.47
C SER A 104 -2.97 10.23 29.60
N LEU A 105 -1.76 10.61 30.06
CA LEU A 105 -0.51 10.32 29.34
C LEU A 105 0.02 8.92 29.68
N PRO A 106 0.15 8.03 28.69
CA PRO A 106 0.62 6.66 28.92
C PRO A 106 2.15 6.58 29.01
N THR A 107 2.62 5.42 29.46
CA THR A 107 4.00 4.95 29.20
C THR A 107 4.08 4.24 27.85
N HIS A 108 5.28 3.92 27.37
CA HIS A 108 5.45 3.12 26.15
C HIS A 108 4.73 1.77 26.22
N ASN A 109 4.76 1.10 27.37
CA ASN A 109 4.06 -0.17 27.60
C ASN A 109 2.55 0.00 27.55
N THR A 110 2.03 1.04 28.21
CA THR A 110 0.61 1.34 28.21
C THR A 110 0.11 1.70 26.80
N MET A 111 0.88 2.47 26.03
CA MET A 111 0.54 2.79 24.64
C MET A 111 0.52 1.53 23.77
N ARG A 112 1.53 0.66 23.91
CA ARG A 112 1.54 -0.66 23.25
C ARG A 112 0.30 -1.47 23.59
N GLU A 113 -0.05 -1.59 24.86
CA GLU A 113 -1.25 -2.30 25.30
C GLU A 113 -2.53 -1.70 24.71
N TRP A 114 -2.64 -0.37 24.67
CA TRP A 114 -3.78 0.32 24.09
C TRP A 114 -3.91 0.03 22.59
N ILE A 115 -2.81 0.07 21.84
CA ILE A 115 -2.79 -0.28 20.41
C ILE A 115 -3.22 -1.73 20.22
N VAL A 116 -2.65 -2.67 20.98
CA VAL A 116 -3.01 -4.10 20.87
C VAL A 116 -4.46 -4.36 21.23
N ARG A 117 -4.98 -3.74 22.29
CA ARG A 117 -6.41 -3.86 22.65
C ARG A 117 -7.31 -3.26 21.57
N THR A 118 -6.92 -2.11 21.01
CA THR A 118 -7.66 -1.47 19.92
C THR A 118 -7.66 -2.36 18.68
N PHE A 119 -6.51 -2.93 18.32
CA PHE A 119 -6.39 -3.91 17.24
C PHE A 119 -7.33 -5.11 17.48
N ASN A 120 -7.23 -5.78 18.64
CA ASN A 120 -8.08 -6.94 18.95
C ASN A 120 -9.57 -6.60 18.93
N ARG A 121 -9.96 -5.38 19.32
CA ARG A 121 -11.35 -4.92 19.23
C ARG A 121 -11.81 -4.77 17.78
N HIS A 122 -10.97 -4.25 16.90
CA HIS A 122 -11.31 -4.07 15.48
C HIS A 122 -11.14 -5.35 14.67
N LYS A 123 -10.34 -6.31 15.14
CA LYS A 123 -10.14 -7.61 14.51
C LYS A 123 -11.48 -8.29 14.18
N GLY A 124 -12.39 -8.37 15.16
CA GLY A 124 -13.71 -8.97 14.93
C GLY A 124 -14.56 -8.24 13.89
N VAL A 125 -14.41 -6.91 13.79
CA VAL A 125 -15.09 -6.11 12.76
C VAL A 125 -14.55 -6.45 11.37
N VAL A 126 -13.23 -6.53 11.22
CA VAL A 126 -12.59 -6.90 9.94
C VAL A 126 -12.94 -8.33 9.55
N THR A 127 -12.96 -9.28 10.51
CA THR A 127 -13.38 -10.66 10.25
C THR A 127 -14.82 -10.75 9.74
N GLU A 128 -15.75 -10.00 10.33
CA GLU A 128 -17.14 -9.96 9.87
C GLU A 128 -17.26 -9.34 8.47
N LEU A 129 -16.52 -8.24 8.20
CA LEU A 129 -16.46 -7.61 6.89
C LEU A 129 -15.94 -8.59 5.82
N LEU A 130 -14.89 -9.35 6.14
CA LEU A 130 -14.37 -10.39 5.24
C LEU A 130 -15.41 -11.49 4.98
N GLY A 131 -16.11 -11.95 6.02
CA GLY A 131 -17.16 -12.97 5.90
C GLY A 131 -18.34 -12.53 5.01
N ARG A 132 -18.59 -11.22 4.93
CA ARG A 132 -19.65 -10.58 4.13
C ARG A 132 -19.21 -10.06 2.77
N SER A 133 -17.92 -10.15 2.44
CA SER A 133 -17.37 -9.64 1.17
C SER A 133 -18.17 -10.11 -0.04
N LEU A 134 -18.52 -9.20 -0.96
CA LEU A 134 -19.23 -9.56 -2.19
C LEU A 134 -18.30 -10.26 -3.18
N SER A 135 -17.03 -9.84 -3.21
CA SER A 135 -16.03 -10.43 -4.09
C SER A 135 -15.33 -11.63 -3.45
N ARG A 136 -14.57 -12.37 -4.27
CA ARG A 136 -13.46 -13.17 -3.75
C ARG A 136 -12.43 -12.25 -3.07
N ILE A 137 -11.73 -12.78 -2.08
CA ILE A 137 -10.71 -12.11 -1.28
C ILE A 137 -9.35 -12.42 -1.90
N ASN A 138 -8.71 -11.40 -2.46
CA ASN A 138 -7.37 -11.50 -3.04
C ASN A 138 -6.32 -11.19 -1.98
N VAL A 139 -5.14 -11.80 -2.05
CA VAL A 139 -4.09 -11.67 -1.04
C VAL A 139 -2.78 -11.21 -1.70
N SER A 140 -2.18 -10.14 -1.19
CA SER A 140 -0.85 -9.68 -1.58
C SER A 140 0.17 -10.10 -0.54
N PHE A 141 1.25 -10.74 -1.00
CA PHE A 141 2.39 -11.15 -0.20
C PHE A 141 3.50 -10.14 -0.41
N ASP A 142 3.90 -9.48 0.67
CA ASP A 142 5.08 -8.63 0.68
C ASP A 142 6.13 -9.27 1.58
N VAL A 143 7.18 -9.83 0.97
CA VAL A 143 8.27 -10.47 1.68
C VAL A 143 9.50 -9.59 1.59
N TRP A 144 10.09 -9.27 2.74
CA TRP A 144 11.35 -8.55 2.78
C TRP A 144 12.24 -9.04 3.92
N THR A 145 13.55 -8.92 3.70
CA THR A 145 14.55 -9.16 4.74
C THR A 145 14.90 -7.83 5.38
N SER A 146 14.68 -7.71 6.69
CA SER A 146 15.11 -6.53 7.44
C SER A 146 16.64 -6.44 7.49
N ARG A 147 17.17 -5.25 7.81
CA ARG A 147 18.63 -5.03 7.99
C ARG A 147 19.25 -5.89 9.11
N LYS A 148 18.44 -6.56 9.93
CA LYS A 148 18.88 -7.50 10.96
C LYS A 148 18.77 -8.96 10.51
N TYR A 149 18.65 -9.20 9.21
CA TYR A 149 18.49 -10.53 8.60
C TYR A 149 17.24 -11.28 9.08
N THR A 150 16.26 -10.56 9.62
CA THR A 150 14.95 -11.13 9.94
C THR A 150 14.06 -11.04 8.70
N SER A 151 13.59 -12.18 8.22
CA SER A 151 12.59 -12.27 7.16
C SER A 151 11.22 -11.89 7.71
N LEU A 152 10.53 -11.02 7.01
CA LEU A 152 9.21 -10.51 7.34
C LEU A 152 8.29 -10.78 6.16
N LEU A 153 7.08 -11.24 6.46
CA LEU A 153 6.00 -11.46 5.50
C LEU A 153 4.81 -10.60 5.92
N GLY A 154 4.47 -9.62 5.10
CA GLY A 154 3.22 -8.88 5.17
C GLY A 154 2.16 -9.56 4.32
N LEU A 155 1.00 -9.85 4.91
CA LEU A 155 -0.18 -10.34 4.21
C LEU A 155 -1.25 -9.26 4.20
N THR A 156 -1.63 -8.84 3.00
CA THR A 156 -2.68 -7.84 2.80
C THR A 156 -3.80 -8.46 1.99
N VAL A 157 -5.04 -8.33 2.44
CA VAL A 157 -6.22 -8.81 1.73
C VAL A 157 -6.95 -7.67 1.04
N HIS A 158 -7.48 -7.94 -0.15
CA HIS A 158 -8.20 -6.99 -1.00
C HIS A 158 -9.55 -7.58 -1.42
N PHE A 159 -10.64 -6.85 -1.16
CA PHE A 159 -12.00 -7.34 -1.41
C PHE A 159 -13.00 -6.19 -1.58
N LEU A 160 -14.17 -6.51 -2.14
CA LEU A 160 -15.35 -5.63 -2.12
C LEU A 160 -16.20 -5.97 -0.90
N ASP A 161 -16.53 -4.97 -0.09
CA ASP A 161 -17.45 -5.14 1.04
C ASP A 161 -18.91 -5.26 0.59
N ASP A 162 -19.83 -5.42 1.54
CA ASP A 162 -21.29 -5.51 1.33
C ASP A 162 -21.93 -4.21 0.84
N GLU A 163 -21.18 -3.11 0.76
CA GLU A 163 -21.58 -1.83 0.15
C GLU A 163 -20.98 -1.66 -1.26
N GLY A 164 -20.33 -2.70 -1.81
CA GLY A 164 -19.65 -2.63 -3.11
C GLY A 164 -18.36 -1.79 -3.10
N LYS A 165 -17.85 -1.42 -1.92
CA LYS A 165 -16.65 -0.59 -1.79
C LYS A 165 -15.39 -1.45 -1.68
N PHE A 166 -14.36 -1.07 -2.44
CA PHE A 166 -13.04 -1.69 -2.35
C PHE A 166 -12.38 -1.44 -0.99
N ARG A 167 -11.92 -2.51 -0.35
CA ARG A 167 -11.23 -2.53 0.94
C ARG A 167 -9.88 -3.21 0.82
N THR A 168 -8.95 -2.76 1.64
CA THR A 168 -7.60 -3.33 1.77
C THR A 168 -7.25 -3.39 3.24
N GLU A 169 -6.94 -4.57 3.76
CA GLU A 169 -6.71 -4.80 5.19
C GLU A 169 -5.52 -5.75 5.43
N ILE A 170 -4.80 -5.59 6.54
CA ILE A 170 -3.75 -6.54 6.93
C ILE A 170 -4.40 -7.71 7.66
N ILE A 171 -4.08 -8.93 7.23
CA ILE A 171 -4.64 -10.14 7.86
C ILE A 171 -3.65 -10.77 8.84
N TYR A 172 -4.16 -11.22 9.98
CA TYR A 172 -3.39 -11.87 11.03
C TYR A 172 -3.82 -13.32 11.28
N GLU A 173 -5.09 -13.66 11.03
CA GLU A 173 -5.67 -15.00 11.19
C GLU A 173 -6.67 -15.29 10.07
N TYR A 174 -6.83 -16.57 9.75
CA TYR A 174 -7.63 -17.08 8.64
C TYR A 174 -9.12 -17.19 9.00
N GLY A 175 -9.97 -16.93 8.01
CA GLY A 175 -11.44 -17.02 8.12
C GLY A 175 -12.12 -16.74 6.78
N PHE A 176 -11.47 -17.09 5.68
CA PHE A 176 -11.90 -16.79 4.31
C PHE A 176 -11.73 -17.98 3.35
N GLU A 177 -11.64 -19.21 3.88
CA GLU A 177 -11.28 -20.44 3.17
C GLU A 177 -12.22 -20.75 2.00
N GLY A 178 -13.46 -20.22 2.00
CA GLY A 178 -14.43 -20.38 0.91
C GLY A 178 -14.53 -19.21 -0.08
N ARG A 179 -13.74 -18.14 0.10
CA ARG A 179 -13.81 -16.92 -0.73
C ARG A 179 -12.46 -16.54 -1.33
N VAL A 180 -11.47 -17.43 -1.33
CA VAL A 180 -10.12 -17.15 -1.83
C VAL A 180 -10.15 -16.78 -3.32
N GLY A 181 -9.57 -15.62 -3.64
CA GLY A 181 -9.35 -15.13 -4.98
C GLY A 181 -7.92 -15.40 -5.44
N TYR A 182 -7.19 -14.35 -5.77
CA TYR A 182 -5.84 -14.41 -6.31
C TYR A 182 -4.76 -14.08 -5.28
N PHE A 183 -3.56 -14.60 -5.49
CA PHE A 183 -2.37 -14.33 -4.69
C PHE A 183 -1.35 -13.54 -5.51
N VAL A 184 -1.06 -12.29 -5.14
CA VAL A 184 0.01 -11.50 -5.76
C VAL A 184 1.29 -11.71 -4.97
N THR A 185 2.31 -12.29 -5.59
CA THR A 185 3.61 -12.52 -4.95
C THR A 185 4.75 -12.05 -5.85
N ASP A 186 5.93 -11.78 -5.27
CA ASP A 186 7.14 -11.70 -6.08
C ASP A 186 7.52 -13.08 -6.64
N ASN A 187 8.57 -13.11 -7.47
CA ASN A 187 9.00 -14.32 -8.17
C ASN A 187 10.06 -15.13 -7.41
N ALA A 188 10.17 -14.98 -6.08
CA ALA A 188 11.01 -15.84 -5.27
C ALA A 188 10.47 -17.29 -5.23
N GLU A 189 11.38 -18.27 -5.29
CA GLU A 189 11.02 -19.70 -5.26
C GLU A 189 10.29 -20.11 -3.98
N SER A 190 10.55 -19.43 -2.85
CA SER A 190 9.84 -19.68 -1.59
C SER A 190 8.33 -19.44 -1.70
N ASN A 191 7.89 -18.52 -2.55
CA ASN A 191 6.47 -18.28 -2.79
C ASN A 191 5.82 -19.42 -3.58
N ASP A 192 6.58 -20.14 -4.41
CA ASP A 192 6.09 -21.30 -5.17
C ASP A 192 5.71 -22.44 -4.23
N THR A 193 6.56 -22.70 -3.24
CA THR A 193 6.32 -23.70 -2.19
C THR A 193 5.17 -23.27 -1.29
N CYS A 194 5.16 -22.01 -0.84
CA CYS A 194 4.10 -21.51 0.03
C CYS A 194 2.71 -21.61 -0.62
N LEU A 195 2.59 -21.21 -1.89
CA LEU A 195 1.32 -21.28 -2.60
C LEU A 195 0.89 -22.71 -2.94
N GLU A 196 1.82 -23.67 -3.04
CA GLU A 196 1.49 -25.09 -3.23
C GLU A 196 0.82 -25.67 -1.98
N GLU A 197 1.37 -25.36 -0.81
CA GLU A 197 0.77 -25.76 0.47
C GLU A 197 -0.62 -25.14 0.66
N LEU A 198 -0.74 -23.83 0.39
CA LEU A 198 -2.03 -23.13 0.46
C LEU A 198 -3.05 -23.66 -0.55
N ALA A 199 -2.62 -24.00 -1.77
CA ALA A 199 -3.48 -24.60 -2.79
C ALA A 199 -4.06 -25.94 -2.33
N THR A 200 -3.23 -26.74 -1.66
CA THR A 200 -3.64 -28.03 -1.09
C THR A 200 -4.63 -27.86 0.06
N GLU A 201 -4.38 -26.89 0.95
CA GLU A 201 -5.22 -26.64 2.12
C GLU A 201 -6.56 -26.00 1.77
N LEU A 202 -6.57 -25.02 0.85
CA LEU A 202 -7.74 -24.22 0.51
C LEU A 202 -8.47 -24.70 -0.76
N GLY A 203 -7.90 -25.66 -1.49
CA GLY A 203 -8.54 -26.31 -2.63
C GLY A 203 -8.64 -25.43 -3.89
N PHE A 204 -7.60 -24.67 -4.22
CA PHE A 204 -7.54 -23.86 -5.46
C PHE A 204 -6.41 -24.32 -6.39
N ASN A 205 -6.50 -23.96 -7.68
CA ASN A 205 -5.41 -24.21 -8.62
C ASN A 205 -4.31 -23.16 -8.47
N LYS A 206 -3.12 -23.56 -8.01
CA LYS A 206 -1.99 -22.65 -7.79
C LYS A 206 -1.65 -21.79 -9.02
N GLN A 207 -1.60 -22.39 -10.21
CA GLN A 207 -1.17 -21.71 -11.43
C GLN A 207 -2.18 -20.62 -11.83
N HIS A 208 -3.47 -20.95 -11.78
CA HIS A 208 -4.53 -20.01 -12.17
C HIS A 208 -4.70 -18.85 -11.19
N HIS A 209 -4.40 -19.07 -9.91
CA HIS A 209 -4.63 -18.10 -8.84
C HIS A 209 -3.39 -17.30 -8.46
N ARG A 210 -2.22 -17.55 -9.06
CA ARG A 210 -0.98 -16.84 -8.74
C ARG A 210 -0.70 -15.70 -9.73
N LEU A 211 -0.76 -14.48 -9.22
CA LEU A 211 -0.34 -13.29 -9.94
C LEU A 211 1.11 -12.93 -9.64
N ARG A 212 1.81 -12.47 -10.68
CA ARG A 212 3.20 -12.02 -10.58
C ARG A 212 3.25 -10.53 -10.23
N CYS A 213 4.07 -10.18 -9.26
CA CYS A 213 4.29 -8.78 -8.91
C CYS A 213 4.96 -8.03 -10.08
N CYS A 214 4.18 -7.18 -10.76
CA CYS A 214 4.67 -6.42 -11.91
C CYS A 214 5.77 -5.42 -11.55
N GLY A 215 5.68 -4.78 -10.39
CA GLY A 215 6.76 -3.90 -9.90
C GLY A 215 8.08 -4.66 -9.76
N HIS A 216 8.03 -5.89 -9.25
CA HIS A 216 9.20 -6.76 -9.17
C HIS A 216 9.71 -7.18 -10.56
N ILE A 217 8.82 -7.52 -11.50
CA ILE A 217 9.19 -7.84 -12.89
C ILE A 217 9.91 -6.66 -13.55
N ILE A 218 9.37 -5.44 -13.47
CA ILE A 218 10.00 -4.25 -14.05
C ILE A 218 11.38 -4.02 -13.43
N ASN A 219 11.51 -4.20 -12.11
CA ASN A 219 12.81 -4.13 -11.45
C ASN A 219 13.79 -5.18 -11.99
N LEU A 220 13.37 -6.43 -12.20
CA LEU A 220 14.20 -7.47 -12.79
C LEU A 220 14.61 -7.18 -14.23
N VAL A 221 13.71 -6.61 -15.04
CA VAL A 221 14.01 -6.16 -16.41
C VAL A 221 15.05 -5.05 -16.39
N ALA A 222 14.85 -4.01 -15.56
CA ALA A 222 15.81 -2.93 -15.39
C ALA A 222 17.18 -3.46 -14.92
N ARG A 223 17.21 -4.37 -13.93
CA ARG A 223 18.45 -5.01 -13.47
C ARG A 223 19.13 -5.80 -14.59
N SER A 224 18.38 -6.51 -15.41
CA SER A 224 18.95 -7.28 -16.54
C SER A 224 19.55 -6.38 -17.61
N ILE A 225 18.92 -5.23 -17.89
CA ILE A 225 19.46 -4.20 -18.80
C ILE A 225 20.77 -3.61 -18.23
N LEU A 226 20.78 -3.32 -16.93
CA LEU A 226 21.89 -2.63 -16.27
C LEU A 226 23.09 -3.54 -15.98
N PHE A 227 22.85 -4.78 -15.54
CA PHE A 227 23.89 -5.65 -14.98
C PHE A 227 24.18 -6.87 -15.86
N GLY A 228 23.33 -7.16 -16.84
CA GLY A 228 23.46 -8.34 -17.70
C GLY A 228 23.10 -9.65 -16.99
N THR A 229 23.73 -10.74 -17.40
CA THR A 229 23.61 -12.05 -16.73
C THR A 229 24.40 -12.04 -15.43
N ASP A 230 23.76 -12.40 -14.31
CA ASP A 230 24.33 -12.48 -12.96
C ASP A 230 24.40 -11.15 -12.16
N ALA A 231 23.25 -10.47 -12.06
CA ALA A 231 23.09 -9.22 -11.31
C ALA A 231 23.24 -9.39 -9.78
N ASP A 232 22.81 -10.54 -9.24
CA ASP A 232 22.80 -10.81 -7.80
C ASP A 232 24.22 -10.99 -7.26
N ALA A 233 25.10 -11.73 -7.97
CA ALA A 233 26.51 -11.86 -7.61
C ALA A 233 27.24 -10.49 -7.61
N PHE A 234 26.87 -9.60 -8.53
CA PHE A 234 27.45 -8.26 -8.61
C PHE A 234 26.97 -7.31 -7.50
N GLU A 235 25.70 -7.39 -7.10
CA GLU A 235 25.19 -6.62 -5.96
C GLU A 235 25.77 -7.10 -4.63
N GLU A 236 25.96 -8.41 -4.45
CA GLU A 236 26.64 -8.98 -3.28
C GLU A 236 28.08 -8.44 -3.19
N ASP A 237 28.78 -8.36 -4.32
CA ASP A 237 30.09 -7.69 -4.41
C ASP A 237 30.03 -6.19 -4.11
N CYS A 238 28.95 -5.47 -4.46
CA CYS A 238 28.80 -4.04 -4.17
C CYS A 238 28.43 -3.75 -2.71
N GLN A 239 27.76 -4.69 -2.03
CA GLN A 239 27.37 -4.56 -0.62
C GLN A 239 28.53 -4.84 0.35
N ALA A 240 29.66 -5.36 -0.15
CA ALA A 240 30.88 -5.51 0.63
C ALA A 240 31.46 -4.14 1.02
N ASP A 241 31.92 -4.01 2.27
CA ASP A 241 32.52 -2.78 2.78
C ASP A 241 33.84 -2.51 2.04
N LYS A 242 33.81 -1.56 1.09
CA LYS A 242 34.91 -1.22 0.18
C LYS A 242 35.26 0.25 0.34
N GLU A 243 36.55 0.59 0.24
CA GLU A 243 36.95 1.99 0.13
C GLU A 243 36.37 2.59 -1.16
N LEU A 244 35.97 3.87 -1.11
CA LEU A 244 35.28 4.58 -2.20
C LEU A 244 36.02 4.47 -3.56
N GLN A 245 37.35 4.39 -3.54
CA GLN A 245 38.17 4.22 -4.74
C GLN A 245 38.07 2.82 -5.35
N ASP A 246 37.91 1.77 -4.53
CA ASP A 246 37.77 0.39 -4.99
C ASP A 246 36.36 0.11 -5.48
N GLU A 247 35.35 0.72 -4.86
CA GLU A 247 33.98 0.75 -5.36
C GLU A 247 33.94 1.41 -6.76
N MET A 248 34.55 2.59 -6.91
CA MET A 248 34.65 3.28 -8.21
C MET A 248 35.44 2.48 -9.26
N ARG A 249 36.45 1.69 -8.88
CA ARG A 249 37.20 0.80 -9.80
C ARG A 249 36.38 -0.41 -10.21
N LEU A 250 35.64 -1.03 -9.28
CA LEU A 250 34.72 -2.14 -9.52
C LEU A 250 33.64 -1.75 -10.54
N TRP A 251 33.02 -0.58 -10.35
CA TRP A 251 32.01 -0.05 -11.26
C TRP A 251 32.61 0.35 -12.62
N ARG A 252 33.83 0.92 -12.65
CA ARG A 252 34.54 1.25 -13.91
C ARG A 252 34.95 0.02 -14.72
N ALA A 253 35.22 -1.11 -14.07
CA ALA A 253 35.56 -2.37 -14.74
C ALA A 253 34.39 -2.94 -15.58
N LYS A 254 33.15 -2.47 -15.35
CA LYS A 254 31.96 -2.82 -16.14
C LYS A 254 31.70 -1.89 -17.34
N GLY A 255 32.63 -0.97 -17.67
CA GLY A 255 32.52 -0.13 -18.87
C GLY A 255 31.42 0.96 -18.76
N PRO A 256 30.59 1.20 -19.79
CA PRO A 256 29.53 2.22 -19.79
C PRO A 256 28.49 2.07 -18.67
N ILE A 257 28.30 0.86 -18.12
CA ILE A 257 27.42 0.57 -16.97
C ILE A 257 27.87 1.30 -15.70
N GLY A 258 29.18 1.37 -15.44
CA GLY A 258 29.74 2.19 -14.36
C GLY A 258 29.57 3.70 -14.59
N LYS A 259 29.50 4.13 -15.86
CA LYS A 259 29.17 5.52 -16.22
C LYS A 259 27.67 5.80 -16.04
N LEU A 260 26.80 4.83 -16.34
CA LEU A 260 25.35 4.93 -16.13
C LEU A 260 24.98 4.92 -14.63
N HIS A 261 25.66 4.13 -13.80
CA HIS A 261 25.57 4.21 -12.33
C HIS A 261 25.88 5.63 -11.83
N ASN A 262 26.92 6.27 -12.36
CA ASN A 262 27.24 7.67 -12.04
C ASN A 262 26.19 8.67 -12.54
N ILE A 263 25.49 8.37 -13.65
CA ILE A 263 24.36 9.16 -14.16
C ILE A 263 23.13 9.00 -13.26
N VAL A 264 22.79 7.78 -12.83
CA VAL A 264 21.71 7.51 -11.86
C VAL A 264 21.99 8.24 -10.54
N HIS A 265 23.22 8.15 -10.04
CA HIS A 265 23.66 8.88 -8.86
C HIS A 265 23.61 10.41 -9.07
N TRP A 266 23.82 10.91 -10.30
CA TRP A 266 23.73 12.33 -10.66
C TRP A 266 22.28 12.84 -10.87
N VAL A 267 21.38 11.98 -11.33
CA VAL A 267 19.93 12.23 -11.41
C VAL A 267 19.36 12.33 -10.00
N GLN A 268 19.69 11.39 -9.12
CA GLN A 268 19.25 11.35 -7.73
C GLN A 268 19.75 12.53 -6.87
N ARG A 269 20.72 13.31 -7.35
CA ARG A 269 21.23 14.52 -6.70
C ARG A 269 20.45 15.80 -7.05
N SER A 270 19.39 15.72 -7.85
CA SER A 270 18.58 16.89 -8.23
C SER A 270 17.08 16.57 -8.36
N GLY A 271 16.26 17.30 -7.60
CA GLY A 271 14.79 17.15 -7.64
C GLY A 271 14.18 17.35 -9.03
N GLN A 272 14.68 18.29 -9.84
CA GLN A 272 14.17 18.51 -11.20
C GLN A 272 14.48 17.36 -12.18
N ARG A 273 15.55 16.59 -11.92
CA ARG A 273 15.95 15.44 -12.76
C ARG A 273 15.21 14.19 -12.35
N ILE A 274 15.02 14.03 -11.04
CA ILE A 274 14.10 13.07 -10.44
C ILE A 274 12.69 13.27 -11.04
N ASP A 275 12.19 14.50 -11.14
CA ASP A 275 10.88 14.80 -11.75
C ASP A 275 10.78 14.45 -13.25
N LYS A 276 11.88 14.54 -14.01
CA LYS A 276 11.92 14.10 -15.42
C LYS A 276 11.90 12.57 -15.54
N LEU A 277 12.65 11.86 -14.69
CA LEU A 277 12.62 10.40 -14.64
C LEU A 277 11.27 9.88 -14.14
N HIS A 278 10.63 10.56 -13.19
CA HIS A 278 9.29 10.24 -12.70
C HIS A 278 8.21 10.27 -13.79
N LYS A 279 8.40 11.04 -14.87
CA LYS A 279 7.47 11.05 -16.01
C LYS A 279 7.54 9.79 -16.88
N LEU A 280 8.64 9.04 -16.77
CA LEU A 280 8.89 7.78 -17.49
C LEU A 280 8.62 6.54 -16.61
N GLN A 281 8.25 6.72 -15.33
CA GLN A 281 8.06 5.63 -14.39
C GLN A 281 6.70 4.94 -14.60
N THR A 282 6.67 3.96 -15.49
CA THR A 282 5.61 2.94 -15.56
C THR A 282 5.42 2.20 -14.24
N THR A 283 6.45 2.12 -13.39
CA THR A 283 6.35 1.51 -12.06
C THR A 283 5.27 2.15 -11.20
N LYS A 284 5.14 3.49 -11.22
CA LYS A 284 4.06 4.20 -10.50
C LYS A 284 2.67 3.87 -11.03
N ARG A 285 2.59 3.42 -12.28
CA ARG A 285 1.35 2.94 -12.91
C ARG A 285 0.97 1.53 -12.49
N LEU A 286 1.91 0.77 -11.95
CA LEU A 286 1.66 -0.59 -11.45
C LEU A 286 1.81 -0.67 -9.91
N GLU A 287 1.99 0.47 -9.23
CA GLU A 287 1.95 0.57 -7.76
C GLU A 287 0.50 0.43 -7.29
N GLY A 288 0.24 -0.53 -6.39
CA GLY A 288 -1.11 -0.97 -6.01
C GLY A 288 -1.93 0.08 -5.23
N ARG A 289 -2.56 1.01 -5.95
CA ARG A 289 -3.63 1.87 -5.44
C ARG A 289 -4.74 2.06 -6.49
N PRO A 290 -5.47 0.99 -6.87
CA PRO A 290 -6.49 1.06 -7.92
C PRO A 290 -7.80 1.71 -7.46
N GLU A 291 -7.78 2.64 -6.49
CA GLU A 291 -9.00 3.30 -5.98
C GLU A 291 -9.80 3.98 -7.11
N GLU A 292 -9.11 4.44 -8.16
CA GLU A 292 -9.71 5.08 -9.35
C GLU A 292 -9.81 4.12 -10.57
N GLY A 293 -9.77 2.79 -10.36
CA GLY A 293 -9.81 1.78 -11.44
C GLY A 293 -8.61 1.83 -12.40
N LYS A 294 -7.56 2.56 -12.03
CA LYS A 294 -6.28 2.78 -12.71
C LYS A 294 -5.17 2.83 -11.67
N TYR A 295 -3.92 2.69 -12.09
CA TYR A 295 -2.73 2.64 -11.24
C TYR A 295 -2.69 1.39 -10.35
N GLY A 296 -2.14 0.32 -10.92
CA GLY A 296 -2.06 -1.01 -10.29
C GLY A 296 -3.28 -1.88 -10.60
N ALA A 297 -4.11 -1.49 -11.57
CA ALA A 297 -5.24 -2.30 -12.02
C ALA A 297 -4.74 -3.45 -12.92
N ILE A 298 -5.33 -4.64 -12.77
CA ILE A 298 -4.87 -5.85 -13.49
C ILE A 298 -4.93 -5.66 -15.01
N TRP A 299 -5.94 -4.96 -15.52
CA TRP A 299 -6.12 -4.72 -16.96
C TRP A 299 -4.97 -3.90 -17.59
N GLU A 300 -4.24 -3.10 -16.80
CA GLU A 300 -3.12 -2.29 -17.29
C GLU A 300 -1.86 -3.13 -17.53
N VAL A 301 -1.77 -4.33 -16.95
CA VAL A 301 -0.54 -5.13 -16.92
C VAL A 301 -0.11 -5.56 -18.33
N LEU A 302 -0.98 -6.22 -19.09
CA LEU A 302 -0.65 -6.74 -20.42
C LEU A 302 -0.25 -5.60 -21.36
N LEU A 303 -1.06 -4.55 -21.44
CA LEU A 303 -0.79 -3.39 -22.29
C LEU A 303 0.50 -2.65 -21.89
N THR A 304 0.81 -2.60 -20.59
CA THR A 304 2.08 -2.01 -20.13
C THR A 304 3.28 -2.86 -20.53
N MET A 305 3.17 -4.19 -20.43
CA MET A 305 4.24 -5.08 -20.88
C MET A 305 4.45 -5.02 -22.40
N GLU A 306 3.37 -4.99 -23.19
CA GLU A 306 3.40 -4.78 -24.65
C GLU A 306 4.14 -3.49 -25.00
N TRP A 307 3.77 -2.36 -24.37
CA TRP A 307 4.43 -1.08 -24.60
C TRP A 307 5.92 -1.12 -24.26
N LEU A 308 6.29 -1.79 -23.16
CA LEU A 308 7.69 -1.95 -22.77
C LEU A 308 8.47 -2.85 -23.75
N LEU A 309 7.86 -3.92 -24.27
CA LEU A 309 8.46 -4.78 -25.29
C LEU A 309 8.70 -4.00 -26.57
N GLN A 310 7.70 -3.27 -27.08
CA GLN A 310 7.83 -2.40 -28.25
C GLN A 310 8.96 -1.39 -28.07
N HIS A 311 9.05 -0.74 -26.91
CA HIS A 311 10.12 0.23 -26.64
C HIS A 311 11.50 -0.42 -26.63
N LEU A 312 11.62 -1.65 -26.11
CA LEU A 312 12.87 -2.40 -26.14
C LEU A 312 13.23 -2.84 -27.56
N GLU A 313 12.25 -3.21 -28.39
CA GLU A 313 12.44 -3.57 -29.80
C GLU A 313 12.88 -2.38 -30.64
N ASP A 314 12.19 -1.24 -30.53
CA ASP A 314 12.55 0.00 -31.21
C ASP A 314 13.97 0.45 -30.83
N SER A 315 14.32 0.33 -29.55
CA SER A 315 15.65 0.65 -29.04
C SER A 315 16.73 -0.29 -29.61
N LYS A 316 16.44 -1.60 -29.76
CA LYS A 316 17.37 -2.54 -30.42
C LYS A 316 17.65 -2.15 -31.87
N LEU A 317 16.61 -1.74 -32.61
CA LEU A 317 16.74 -1.32 -34.01
C LEU A 317 17.53 -0.01 -34.12
N GLN A 318 17.22 0.97 -33.26
CA GLN A 318 17.92 2.25 -33.24
C GLN A 318 19.43 2.08 -32.99
N HIS A 319 19.80 1.14 -32.12
CA HIS A 319 21.18 0.87 -31.71
C HIS A 319 21.80 -0.33 -32.46
N GLU A 320 21.23 -0.76 -33.59
CA GLU A 320 21.70 -1.94 -34.34
C GLU A 320 23.14 -1.75 -34.85
N HIS A 321 23.47 -0.54 -35.32
CA HIS A 321 24.74 -0.19 -35.94
C HIS A 321 25.72 0.54 -35.02
N ASP A 322 25.40 0.65 -33.73
CA ASP A 322 26.29 1.28 -32.77
C ASP A 322 27.63 0.51 -32.70
N GLU A 323 28.75 1.25 -32.72
CA GLU A 323 30.09 0.66 -32.62
C GLU A 323 30.27 -0.13 -31.31
N GLU A 324 29.59 0.29 -30.25
CA GLU A 324 29.55 -0.38 -28.95
C GLU A 324 28.23 -1.15 -28.76
N PRO A 325 28.22 -2.50 -28.77
CA PRO A 325 26.98 -3.28 -28.79
C PRO A 325 26.27 -3.38 -27.43
N TYR A 326 26.78 -2.73 -26.38
CA TYR A 326 26.35 -2.95 -25.00
C TYR A 326 24.90 -2.56 -24.74
N LEU A 327 24.44 -1.43 -25.28
CA LEU A 327 23.05 -0.99 -25.10
C LEU A 327 22.09 -1.94 -25.81
N ARG A 328 22.42 -2.33 -27.04
CA ARG A 328 21.69 -3.37 -27.79
C ARG A 328 21.62 -4.69 -27.04
N ILE A 329 22.73 -5.16 -26.45
CA ILE A 329 22.78 -6.37 -25.64
C ILE A 329 21.92 -6.22 -24.38
N GLY A 330 22.03 -5.10 -23.67
CA GLY A 330 21.23 -4.80 -22.47
C GLY A 330 19.72 -4.77 -22.77
N CYS A 331 19.31 -4.09 -23.84
CA CYS A 331 17.93 -4.09 -24.32
C CYS A 331 17.46 -5.49 -24.70
N ASN A 332 18.33 -6.33 -25.29
CA ASN A 332 17.99 -7.72 -25.58
C ASN A 332 17.80 -8.57 -24.32
N LEU A 333 18.67 -8.41 -23.32
CA LEU A 333 18.52 -9.11 -22.04
C LEU A 333 17.27 -8.64 -21.28
N GLY A 334 16.99 -7.34 -21.29
CA GLY A 334 15.76 -6.77 -20.75
C GLY A 334 14.52 -7.33 -21.44
N TRP A 335 14.53 -7.39 -22.77
CA TRP A 335 13.44 -7.95 -23.58
C TRP A 335 13.23 -9.42 -23.26
N MET A 336 14.29 -10.24 -23.27
CA MET A 336 14.20 -11.67 -22.94
C MET A 336 13.65 -11.89 -21.52
N LYS A 337 14.01 -11.01 -20.57
CA LYS A 337 13.50 -11.06 -19.22
C LYS A 337 12.01 -10.70 -19.18
N LEU A 338 11.62 -9.63 -19.87
CA LEU A 338 10.23 -9.18 -19.93
C LEU A 338 9.34 -10.21 -20.62
N ASP A 339 9.77 -10.73 -21.78
CA ASP A 339 9.12 -11.79 -22.55
C ASP A 339 8.91 -13.05 -21.70
N LYS A 340 9.94 -13.51 -20.97
CA LYS A 340 9.79 -14.62 -20.01
C LYS A 340 8.63 -14.39 -19.03
N TYR A 341 8.51 -13.19 -18.46
CA TYR A 341 7.47 -12.89 -17.48
C TYR A 341 6.12 -12.59 -18.13
N TYR A 342 6.11 -12.11 -19.36
CA TYR A 342 4.92 -11.97 -20.19
C TYR A 342 4.27 -13.34 -20.41
N THR A 343 5.06 -14.36 -20.79
CA THR A 343 4.57 -15.73 -20.95
C THR A 343 3.94 -16.29 -19.67
N LEU A 344 4.47 -15.93 -18.49
CA LEU A 344 3.90 -16.35 -17.20
C LEU A 344 2.54 -15.69 -16.89
N THR A 345 2.13 -14.65 -17.62
CA THR A 345 0.78 -14.09 -17.48
C THR A 345 -0.27 -15.01 -18.10
N GLU A 346 0.10 -15.88 -19.05
CA GLU A 346 -0.82 -16.87 -19.64
C GLU A 346 -1.30 -17.89 -18.61
N ASP A 347 -0.53 -18.16 -17.55
CA ASP A 347 -0.89 -19.09 -16.47
C ASP A 347 -2.14 -18.62 -15.69
N SER A 348 -2.40 -17.31 -15.68
CA SER A 348 -3.46 -16.68 -14.88
C SER A 348 -4.48 -15.98 -15.78
N PRO A 349 -5.67 -16.58 -15.99
CA PRO A 349 -6.67 -16.06 -16.93
C PRO A 349 -7.18 -14.66 -16.59
N VAL A 350 -7.01 -14.21 -15.34
CA VAL A 350 -7.48 -12.90 -14.88
C VAL A 350 -6.79 -11.72 -15.59
N TYR A 351 -5.54 -11.88 -16.05
CA TYR A 351 -4.87 -10.82 -16.81
C TYR A 351 -5.62 -10.51 -18.10
N LEU A 352 -6.00 -11.55 -18.84
CA LEU A 352 -6.77 -11.42 -20.06
C LEU A 352 -8.23 -11.07 -19.77
N ALA A 353 -8.84 -11.69 -18.76
CA ALA A 353 -10.22 -11.43 -18.36
C ALA A 353 -10.44 -9.94 -18.00
N ALA A 354 -9.53 -9.36 -17.21
CA ALA A 354 -9.60 -7.96 -16.83
C ALA A 354 -9.54 -7.03 -18.05
N LEU A 355 -8.71 -7.37 -19.05
CA LEU A 355 -8.60 -6.59 -20.29
C LEU A 355 -9.87 -6.71 -21.15
N VAL A 356 -10.45 -7.90 -21.30
CA VAL A 356 -11.66 -8.10 -22.14
C VAL A 356 -12.96 -7.64 -21.47
N LEU A 357 -12.98 -7.57 -20.15
CA LEU A 357 -14.08 -6.98 -19.38
C LEU A 357 -13.99 -5.46 -19.28
N HIS A 358 -12.85 -4.86 -19.67
CA HIS A 358 -12.74 -3.42 -19.78
C HIS A 358 -13.51 -2.91 -21.02
N PRO A 359 -14.49 -1.98 -20.87
CA PRO A 359 -15.36 -1.55 -21.98
C PRO A 359 -14.57 -1.03 -23.19
N ALA A 360 -13.46 -0.32 -22.95
CA ALA A 360 -12.67 0.28 -24.02
C ALA A 360 -11.82 -0.69 -24.87
N PHE A 361 -11.52 -1.89 -24.37
CA PHE A 361 -10.65 -2.83 -25.06
C PHE A 361 -11.48 -3.98 -25.63
N ARG A 362 -12.10 -4.80 -24.78
CA ARG A 362 -12.90 -5.98 -25.18
C ARG A 362 -12.15 -6.93 -26.13
N TRP A 363 -12.79 -8.03 -26.53
CA TRP A 363 -12.19 -8.99 -27.47
C TRP A 363 -11.73 -8.38 -28.81
N PRO A 364 -12.46 -7.45 -29.45
CA PRO A 364 -12.02 -6.93 -30.75
C PRO A 364 -10.66 -6.24 -30.72
N SER A 365 -10.30 -5.55 -29.62
CA SER A 365 -8.98 -4.92 -29.48
C SER A 365 -7.90 -5.97 -29.21
N VAL A 366 -8.19 -6.93 -28.33
CA VAL A 366 -7.32 -8.09 -28.03
C VAL A 366 -7.01 -8.89 -29.31
N GLU A 367 -8.03 -9.28 -30.07
CA GLU A 367 -7.87 -10.02 -31.33
C GLU A 367 -7.06 -9.24 -32.36
N SER A 368 -7.15 -7.90 -32.35
CA SER A 368 -6.33 -7.04 -33.20
C SER A 368 -4.86 -7.08 -32.80
N GLN A 369 -4.60 -6.90 -31.50
CA GLN A 369 -3.25 -6.80 -30.95
C GLN A 369 -2.47 -8.10 -31.19
N TRP A 370 -3.13 -9.24 -31.02
CA TRP A 370 -2.50 -10.57 -31.14
C TRP A 370 -3.00 -11.34 -32.37
N THR A 371 -3.22 -10.64 -33.50
CA THR A 371 -3.69 -11.26 -34.76
C THR A 371 -2.76 -12.37 -35.25
N ASP A 372 -1.45 -12.22 -35.03
CA ASP A 372 -0.42 -13.18 -35.46
C ASP A 372 -0.30 -14.41 -34.54
N HIS A 373 -1.07 -14.46 -33.44
CA HIS A 373 -1.05 -15.54 -32.44
C HIS A 373 -2.44 -16.15 -32.20
N PRO A 374 -3.06 -16.80 -33.22
CA PRO A 374 -4.43 -17.34 -33.10
C PRO A 374 -4.56 -18.39 -31.99
N ASP A 375 -3.54 -19.22 -31.77
CA ASP A 375 -3.55 -20.23 -30.71
C ASP A 375 -3.64 -19.60 -29.30
N TRP A 376 -3.08 -18.39 -29.11
CA TRP A 376 -3.16 -17.67 -27.83
C TRP A 376 -4.57 -17.17 -27.58
N LEU A 377 -5.22 -16.64 -28.63
CA LEU A 377 -6.60 -16.16 -28.56
C LEU A 377 -7.57 -17.29 -28.23
N ASP A 378 -7.39 -18.47 -28.84
CA ASP A 378 -8.25 -19.63 -28.60
C ASP A 378 -8.12 -20.15 -27.16
N ARG A 379 -6.88 -20.33 -26.67
CA ARG A 379 -6.63 -20.71 -25.27
C ARG A 379 -7.17 -19.66 -24.31
N GLY A 380 -6.93 -18.38 -24.60
CA GLY A 380 -7.41 -17.27 -23.78
C GLY A 380 -8.93 -17.22 -23.67
N LYS A 381 -9.67 -17.42 -24.77
CA LYS A 381 -11.14 -17.48 -24.76
C LYS A 381 -11.67 -18.63 -23.91
N ILE A 382 -11.02 -19.80 -23.96
CA ILE A 382 -11.37 -20.94 -23.12
C ILE A 382 -11.13 -20.59 -21.65
N ALA A 383 -9.93 -20.09 -21.32
CA ALA A 383 -9.55 -19.80 -19.94
C ALA A 383 -10.40 -18.69 -19.30
N VAL A 384 -10.76 -17.63 -20.05
CA VAL A 384 -11.68 -16.58 -19.58
C VAL A 384 -13.09 -17.13 -19.35
N ARG A 385 -13.56 -18.06 -20.20
CA ARG A 385 -14.86 -18.71 -20.01
C ARG A 385 -14.88 -19.62 -18.78
N GLU A 386 -13.84 -20.41 -18.57
CA GLU A 386 -13.70 -21.22 -17.36
C GLU A 386 -13.69 -20.34 -16.10
N LEU A 387 -12.97 -19.22 -16.15
CA LEU A 387 -12.99 -18.23 -15.08
C LEU A 387 -14.40 -17.63 -14.85
N TRP A 388 -15.16 -17.36 -15.91
CA TRP A 388 -16.54 -16.91 -15.75
C TRP A 388 -17.43 -17.95 -15.05
N GLU A 389 -17.27 -19.23 -15.34
CA GLU A 389 -18.02 -20.31 -14.66
C GLU A 389 -17.75 -20.37 -13.16
N GLU A 390 -16.57 -19.92 -12.73
CA GLU A 390 -16.23 -19.76 -11.32
C GLU A 390 -16.91 -18.56 -10.64
N TYR A 391 -17.18 -17.49 -11.39
CA TYR A 391 -17.72 -16.23 -10.87
C TYR A 391 -19.24 -16.11 -11.01
N ARG A 392 -19.86 -16.71 -12.03
CA ARG A 392 -21.31 -16.65 -12.30
C ARG A 392 -22.21 -17.17 -11.16
N LYS A 393 -21.62 -17.92 -10.22
CA LYS A 393 -22.32 -18.51 -9.06
C LYS A 393 -22.32 -17.59 -7.85
N LEU A 394 -21.58 -16.48 -7.91
CA LEU A 394 -21.54 -15.51 -6.83
C LEU A 394 -22.83 -14.70 -6.80
N PRO A 395 -23.38 -14.39 -5.61
CA PRO A 395 -24.56 -13.56 -5.49
C PRO A 395 -24.24 -12.14 -5.97
N VAL A 396 -25.04 -11.63 -6.92
CA VAL A 396 -24.98 -10.24 -7.38
C VAL A 396 -26.15 -9.50 -6.75
N GLU A 397 -25.87 -8.64 -5.77
CA GLU A 397 -26.84 -7.62 -5.36
C GLU A 397 -26.66 -6.41 -6.30
N GLN A 398 -27.69 -6.14 -7.11
CA GLN A 398 -27.73 -4.94 -7.94
C GLN A 398 -27.99 -3.73 -7.03
N ASP A 399 -26.93 -3.09 -6.54
CA ASP A 399 -27.05 -1.74 -6.00
C ASP A 399 -25.85 -0.87 -6.39
N THR A 400 -26.17 0.41 -6.60
CA THR A 400 -25.40 1.47 -7.27
C THR A 400 -23.94 1.57 -6.85
N ILE A 401 -23.05 1.49 -7.84
CA ILE A 401 -21.62 1.76 -7.69
C ILE A 401 -21.42 3.25 -7.30
N PRO A 402 -20.71 3.57 -6.20
CA PRO A 402 -20.52 4.95 -5.79
C PRO A 402 -19.65 5.75 -6.77
N GLU A 403 -20.12 6.93 -7.18
CA GLU A 403 -19.32 7.92 -7.90
C GLU A 403 -18.12 8.37 -7.05
N GLN A 404 -16.90 8.18 -7.56
CA GLN A 404 -15.68 8.79 -7.00
C GLN A 404 -15.13 9.89 -7.93
N PRO A 405 -14.50 10.94 -7.36
CA PRO A 405 -14.15 12.14 -8.11
C PRO A 405 -12.94 11.89 -9.04
N THR A 406 -13.10 12.17 -10.33
CA THR A 406 -12.00 12.12 -11.30
C THR A 406 -11.18 13.41 -11.25
N ALA A 407 -9.91 13.32 -10.86
CA ALA A 407 -8.96 14.43 -11.01
C ALA A 407 -8.38 14.45 -12.43
N ALA A 408 -8.53 15.57 -13.15
CA ALA A 408 -7.91 15.74 -14.46
C ALA A 408 -6.38 15.76 -14.36
N ARG A 409 -5.70 14.94 -15.18
CA ARG A 409 -4.24 14.76 -15.13
C ARG A 409 -3.61 14.82 -16.52
N LYS A 410 -2.29 15.05 -16.54
CA LYS A 410 -1.46 15.15 -17.75
C LYS A 410 -1.26 13.76 -18.38
N THR A 411 -1.47 13.68 -19.68
CA THR A 411 -1.26 12.47 -20.51
C THR A 411 0.23 12.11 -20.60
N THR A 412 0.52 10.81 -20.65
CA THR A 412 1.85 10.22 -20.82
C THR A 412 1.95 9.44 -22.14
N ASP A 413 3.16 9.15 -22.62
CA ASP A 413 3.37 8.35 -23.84
C ASP A 413 2.71 6.95 -23.75
N LEU A 414 2.59 6.40 -22.54
CA LEU A 414 1.87 5.14 -22.30
C LEU A 414 0.34 5.32 -22.40
N ASP A 415 -0.20 6.49 -22.04
CA ASP A 415 -1.63 6.79 -22.28
C ASP A 415 -1.93 6.86 -23.77
N ASP A 416 -1.04 7.48 -24.55
CA ASP A 416 -1.17 7.59 -25.99
C ASP A 416 -1.11 6.20 -26.66
N PHE A 417 -0.21 5.31 -26.19
CA PHE A 417 -0.19 3.91 -26.62
C PHE A 417 -1.48 3.18 -26.24
N MET A 418 -1.93 3.26 -24.99
CA MET A 418 -3.17 2.60 -24.59
C MET A 418 -4.38 3.11 -25.39
N ALA A 419 -4.41 4.40 -25.73
CA ALA A 419 -5.45 4.97 -26.58
C ALA A 419 -5.38 4.45 -28.02
N SER A 420 -4.19 4.19 -28.56
CA SER A 420 -4.03 3.64 -29.92
C SER A 420 -4.52 2.21 -30.07
N VAL A 421 -4.47 1.42 -28.98
CA VAL A 421 -4.97 0.04 -28.94
C VAL A 421 -6.50 -0.02 -28.92
N ARG A 422 -7.19 1.03 -28.46
CA ARG A 422 -8.66 1.06 -28.36
C ARG A 422 -9.29 1.05 -29.75
N LYS A 423 -10.17 0.08 -30.01
CA LYS A 423 -11.00 0.10 -31.23
C LYS A 423 -12.22 1.01 -31.07
N LEU A 424 -12.36 1.96 -32.00
CA LEU A 424 -13.59 2.74 -32.16
C LEU A 424 -14.69 1.83 -32.74
N SER A 425 -15.66 1.44 -31.90
CA SER A 425 -16.90 0.86 -32.42
C SER A 425 -17.76 1.98 -33.02
N THR A 426 -18.05 1.89 -34.32
CA THR A 426 -18.89 2.86 -35.03
C THR A 426 -20.37 2.47 -35.04
N GLN A 427 -20.71 1.30 -34.49
CA GLN A 427 -22.05 0.74 -34.55
C GLN A 427 -22.50 0.29 -33.16
N ARG A 428 -23.72 0.70 -32.79
CA ARG A 428 -24.38 0.21 -31.59
C ARG A 428 -24.82 -1.23 -31.82
N ALA A 429 -24.45 -2.13 -30.92
CA ALA A 429 -24.90 -3.51 -31.03
C ALA A 429 -26.45 -3.60 -30.92
N PRO A 430 -27.10 -4.58 -31.58
CA PRO A 430 -28.52 -4.81 -31.42
C PRO A 430 -28.86 -5.11 -29.96
N SER A 431 -30.01 -4.62 -29.46
CA SER A 431 -30.54 -5.05 -28.17
C SER A 431 -30.86 -6.55 -28.22
N ALA A 432 -29.96 -7.39 -27.74
CA ALA A 432 -30.22 -8.81 -27.56
C ALA A 432 -31.28 -8.99 -26.46
N PRO A 433 -32.18 -9.99 -26.56
CA PRO A 433 -33.02 -10.36 -25.43
C PRO A 433 -32.11 -10.77 -24.26
N PRO A 434 -32.45 -10.41 -23.00
CA PRO A 434 -31.60 -10.71 -21.86
C PRO A 434 -31.30 -12.21 -21.82
N THR A 435 -30.03 -12.56 -22.00
CA THR A 435 -29.54 -13.93 -21.83
C THR A 435 -29.49 -14.26 -20.34
N ARG A 436 -29.64 -15.53 -19.96
CA ARG A 436 -29.40 -15.97 -18.57
C ARG A 436 -27.92 -15.95 -18.15
N ASP A 437 -27.05 -15.49 -19.04
CA ASP A 437 -25.60 -15.48 -18.88
C ASP A 437 -25.14 -14.04 -19.13
N GLU A 438 -24.71 -13.39 -18.06
CA GLU A 438 -24.30 -11.99 -18.02
C GLU A 438 -23.03 -11.76 -18.86
N TYR A 439 -22.14 -12.74 -18.95
CA TYR A 439 -20.97 -12.64 -19.81
C TYR A 439 -21.35 -12.74 -21.29
N ALA A 440 -22.29 -13.62 -21.65
CA ALA A 440 -22.81 -13.67 -23.01
C ALA A 440 -23.52 -12.37 -23.41
N GLU A 441 -24.23 -11.75 -22.47
CA GLU A 441 -24.84 -10.43 -22.65
C GLU A 441 -23.77 -9.38 -22.90
N TRP A 442 -22.76 -9.28 -22.02
CA TRP A 442 -21.62 -8.37 -22.14
C TRP A 442 -20.94 -8.45 -23.53
N LEU A 443 -20.71 -9.67 -24.03
CA LEU A 443 -20.11 -9.90 -25.35
C LEU A 443 -21.00 -9.41 -26.50
N SER A 444 -22.32 -9.47 -26.32
CA SER A 444 -23.30 -9.09 -27.33
C SER A 444 -23.61 -7.59 -27.32
N THR A 445 -23.40 -6.91 -26.20
CA THR A 445 -23.69 -5.48 -26.02
C THR A 445 -22.45 -4.63 -26.24
N SER A 446 -22.51 -3.66 -27.16
CA SER A 446 -21.49 -2.62 -27.26
C SER A 446 -22.08 -1.27 -27.66
N ASP A 447 -21.62 -0.24 -26.96
CA ASP A 447 -21.95 1.15 -27.26
C ASP A 447 -20.72 1.87 -27.82
N PRO A 448 -20.88 2.78 -28.79
CA PRO A 448 -19.78 3.55 -29.36
C PRO A 448 -18.97 4.36 -28.33
N GLY A 449 -19.56 4.69 -27.17
CA GLY A 449 -18.89 5.40 -26.09
C GLY A 449 -17.98 4.53 -25.22
N ASP A 450 -18.08 3.20 -25.31
CA ASP A 450 -17.30 2.26 -24.49
C ASP A 450 -15.79 2.45 -24.70
N CYS A 451 -15.36 2.79 -25.92
CA CYS A 451 -13.95 3.07 -26.26
C CYS A 451 -13.38 4.31 -25.56
N LEU A 452 -14.21 5.16 -24.98
CA LEU A 452 -13.78 6.33 -24.22
C LEU A 452 -13.73 6.06 -22.71
N VAL A 453 -14.21 4.90 -22.27
CA VAL A 453 -14.20 4.55 -20.85
C VAL A 453 -12.77 4.45 -20.37
N ASP A 454 -12.49 5.20 -19.33
CA ASP A 454 -11.18 5.26 -18.71
C ASP A 454 -11.15 4.46 -17.41
N ASN A 455 -12.18 4.60 -16.58
CA ASN A 455 -12.30 3.88 -15.32
C ASN A 455 -13.41 2.83 -15.44
N PRO A 456 -13.08 1.53 -15.56
CA PRO A 456 -14.07 0.47 -15.70
C PRO A 456 -14.87 0.22 -14.42
N ILE A 457 -14.45 0.75 -13.27
CA ILE A 457 -15.22 0.66 -12.01
C ILE A 457 -16.41 1.62 -12.05
N GLN A 458 -16.32 2.76 -12.75
CA GLN A 458 -17.41 3.75 -12.83
C GLN A 458 -18.48 3.42 -13.87
N TYR A 459 -18.16 2.53 -14.81
CA TYR A 459 -19.06 2.08 -15.88
C TYR A 459 -20.02 1.03 -15.32
#